data_AF-A0A533YY42-F1
#
_entry.id   AF-A0A533YY42-F1
#
_cell.length_a   1.000
_cell.length_b   1.000
_cell.length_c   1.000
_cell.angle_alpha   90.00
_cell.angle_beta   90.00
_cell.angle_gamma   90.00
#
_symmetry.space_group_name_H-M   'P 1'
#
loop_
_entity.id
_entity.type
_entity.pdbx_description
1 polymer ?
#
loop_
_entity_poly.entity_id
_entity_poly.type
_entity_poly.pdbx_seq_one_letter_code
_entity_poly.pdbx_strand_id
1 'polypeptide(L)'
;MNKMLVSLKRTCWHPLLQRAAQAYVAGPDLADALAVCRAVCQRGGVCTLGYWNRSDDSVGTIMDTYRGALHAVTTECLPCSLSVKGPAFGFS
;
A
#
# COMPACT_ATOMS: atom_id res chain seq x y z
N MET A 1 -12.87 27.58 7.86
CA MET A 1 -11.95 26.70 7.11
C MET A 1 -11.01 27.59 6.29
N ASN A 2 -9.72 27.56 6.58
CA ASN A 2 -8.78 28.67 6.36
C ASN A 2 -8.36 28.83 4.88
N LYS A 3 -8.47 30.05 4.31
CA LYS A 3 -8.24 30.36 2.88
C LYS A 3 -6.81 30.07 2.38
N MET A 4 -5.88 29.80 3.30
CA MET A 4 -4.48 29.51 3.00
C MET A 4 -4.26 28.15 2.31
N LEU A 5 -5.17 27.17 2.51
CA LEU A 5 -5.09 25.86 1.86
C LEU A 5 -5.40 25.89 0.35
N VAL A 6 -6.16 26.89 -0.11
CA VAL A 6 -6.61 26.98 -1.51
C VAL A 6 -5.51 27.54 -2.44
N SER A 7 -4.47 28.19 -1.90
CA SER A 7 -3.45 28.91 -2.67
C SER A 7 -2.21 28.09 -3.04
N LEU A 8 -2.04 26.87 -2.51
CA LEU A 8 -0.91 26.03 -2.90
C LEU A 8 -1.15 25.49 -4.32
N LYS A 9 -0.27 25.85 -5.26
CA LYS A 9 -0.27 25.28 -6.61
C LYS A 9 -0.24 23.74 -6.49
N ARG A 10 -1.16 23.06 -7.18
CA ARG A 10 -1.32 21.58 -7.20
C ARG A 10 0.00 20.80 -7.25
N THR A 11 1.00 21.34 -7.95
CA THR A 11 2.32 20.75 -8.15
C THR A 11 3.13 20.57 -6.86
N CYS A 12 3.00 21.48 -5.88
CA CYS A 12 3.71 21.38 -4.61
C CYS A 12 2.97 20.48 -3.60
N TRP A 13 1.68 20.22 -3.84
CA TRP A 13 0.84 19.46 -2.92
C TRP A 13 1.12 17.95 -2.96
N HIS A 14 1.34 17.40 -4.16
CA HIS A 14 1.63 15.98 -4.36
C HIS A 14 2.86 15.47 -3.57
N PRO A 15 4.05 16.09 -3.67
CA PRO A 15 5.22 15.61 -2.95
C PRO A 15 5.08 15.75 -1.43
N LEU A 16 4.37 16.79 -0.96
CA LEU A 16 4.08 16.97 0.47
C LEU A 16 3.14 15.87 0.99
N LEU A 17 2.08 15.55 0.24
CA LEU A 17 1.17 14.44 0.55
C LEU A 17 1.91 13.10 0.58
N GLN A 18 2.75 12.83 -0.42
CA GLN A 18 3.54 11.60 -0.45
C GLN A 18 4.43 11.48 0.78
N ARG A 19 5.13 12.55 1.17
CA ARG A 19 5.98 12.55 2.37
C ARG A 19 5.19 12.35 3.65
N ALA A 20 4.00 12.94 3.76
CA ALA A 20 3.12 12.70 4.92
C ALA A 20 2.57 11.26 4.94
N ALA A 21 2.27 10.69 3.77
CA ALA A 21 1.72 9.34 3.63
C ALA A 21 2.75 8.23 3.91
N GLN A 22 4.06 8.50 3.77
CA GLN A 22 5.14 7.51 4.01
C GLN A 22 5.10 6.88 5.41
N ALA A 23 4.54 7.57 6.41
CA ALA A 23 4.36 7.00 7.75
C ALA A 23 3.22 5.96 7.85
N TYR A 24 2.35 5.91 6.84
CA TYR A 24 1.12 5.12 6.84
C TYR A 24 1.05 4.10 5.69
N VAL A 25 1.67 4.40 4.54
CA VAL A 25 1.64 3.58 3.33
C VAL A 25 3.05 3.52 2.74
N ALA A 26 3.49 2.32 2.35
CA ALA A 26 4.83 2.10 1.78
C ALA A 26 5.03 2.78 0.42
N GLY A 27 3.97 2.85 -0.39
CA GLY A 27 3.96 3.52 -1.69
C GLY A 27 2.72 3.12 -2.49
N PRO A 28 2.51 3.72 -3.68
CA PRO A 28 1.39 3.39 -4.56
C PRO A 28 1.49 2.01 -5.20
N ASP A 29 2.69 1.46 -5.39
CA ASP A 29 2.92 0.24 -6.14
C ASP A 29 3.34 -0.93 -5.24
N LEU A 30 3.08 -2.16 -5.72
CA LEU A 30 3.53 -3.38 -5.02
C LEU A 30 5.06 -3.38 -4.81
N ALA A 31 5.83 -2.85 -5.77
CA ALA A 31 7.28 -2.77 -5.67
C ALA A 31 7.74 -1.91 -4.48
N ASP A 32 7.04 -0.82 -4.18
CA ASP A 32 7.35 0.05 -3.05
C ASP A 32 7.13 -0.69 -1.73
N ALA A 33 6.01 -1.42 -1.62
CA ALA A 33 5.70 -2.24 -0.47
C ALA A 33 6.75 -3.35 -0.25
N LEU A 34 7.18 -4.03 -1.32
CA LEU A 34 8.22 -5.05 -1.25
C LEU A 34 9.58 -4.46 -0.85
N ALA A 35 9.94 -3.27 -1.33
CA ALA A 35 11.18 -2.59 -0.94
C ALA A 35 11.21 -2.31 0.57
N VAL A 36 10.09 -1.85 1.14
CA VAL A 36 9.96 -1.65 2.59
C VAL A 36 10.03 -2.99 3.33
N CYS A 37 9.35 -4.03 2.86
CA CYS A 37 9.40 -5.36 3.46
C CYS A 37 10.83 -5.91 3.49
N ARG A 38 11.58 -5.83 2.38
CA ARG A 38 12.99 -6.22 2.32
C ARG A 38 13.82 -5.48 3.36
N ALA A 39 13.67 -4.15 3.46
CA ALA A 39 14.42 -3.34 4.41
C ALA A 39 14.14 -3.71 5.87
N VAL A 40 12.89 -4.06 6.21
CA VAL A 40 12.51 -4.52 7.55
C VAL A 40 13.04 -5.94 7.81
N CYS A 41 12.90 -6.86 6.86
CA CYS A 41 13.38 -8.23 6.99
C CYS A 41 14.91 -8.31 7.11
N GLN A 42 15.65 -7.46 6.38
CA GLN A 42 17.11 -7.33 6.54
C GLN A 42 17.53 -6.88 7.94
N ARG A 43 16.63 -6.24 8.70
CA ARG A 43 16.85 -5.83 10.09
C ARG A 43 16.32 -6.85 11.10
N GLY A 44 15.94 -8.05 10.65
CA GLY A 44 15.40 -9.12 11.50
C GLY A 44 13.91 -9.00 11.80
N GLY A 45 13.19 -8.10 11.13
CA GLY A 45 11.74 -7.93 11.30
C GLY A 45 10.90 -8.86 10.42
N VAL A 46 9.61 -8.95 10.75
CA VAL A 46 8.56 -9.63 9.97
C VAL A 46 7.54 -8.58 9.54
N CYS A 47 7.01 -8.69 8.33
CA CYS A 47 6.05 -7.72 7.82
C CYS A 47 4.65 -8.31 7.58
N THR A 48 3.67 -7.43 7.52
CA THR A 48 2.34 -7.72 6.98
C THR A 48 2.05 -6.74 5.86
N LEU A 49 1.85 -7.24 4.64
CA LEU A 49 1.39 -6.44 3.50
C LEU A 49 -0.12 -6.31 3.54
N GLY A 50 -0.61 -5.07 3.45
CA GLY A 50 -2.02 -4.77 3.29
C GLY A 50 -2.24 -3.96 2.02
N TYR A 51 -3.20 -4.38 1.19
CA TYR A 51 -3.68 -3.54 0.10
C TYR A 51 -4.74 -2.58 0.62
N TRP A 52 -4.50 -1.28 0.41
CA TRP A 52 -5.48 -0.24 0.67
C TRP A 52 -6.32 -0.03 -0.59
N ASN A 53 -7.33 -0.87 -0.79
CA ASN A 53 -8.20 -0.78 -1.96
C ASN A 53 -8.97 0.54 -1.98
N ARG A 54 -9.27 1.01 -3.18
CA ARG A 54 -10.16 2.15 -3.37
C ARG A 54 -11.62 1.67 -3.31
N SER A 55 -12.53 2.61 -3.06
CA SER A 55 -13.97 2.32 -3.03
C SER A 55 -14.52 1.96 -4.42
N ASP A 56 -13.84 2.38 -5.49
CA ASP A 56 -14.17 2.11 -6.89
C ASP A 56 -13.42 0.92 -7.50
N ASP A 57 -12.53 0.27 -6.74
CA ASP A 57 -11.84 -0.92 -7.24
C ASP A 57 -12.82 -2.09 -7.39
N SER A 58 -12.76 -2.75 -8.53
CA SER A 58 -13.54 -3.97 -8.75
C SER A 58 -13.01 -5.12 -7.89
N VAL A 59 -13.87 -6.08 -7.53
CA VAL A 59 -13.46 -7.32 -6.84
C VAL A 59 -12.37 -8.05 -7.63
N GLY A 60 -12.45 -8.05 -8.97
CA GLY A 60 -11.42 -8.64 -9.83
C GLY A 60 -10.06 -7.96 -9.65
N THR A 61 -10.02 -6.63 -9.69
CA THR A 61 -8.81 -5.83 -9.45
C THR A 61 -8.20 -6.12 -8.07
N ILE A 62 -9.04 -6.19 -7.04
CA ILE A 62 -8.61 -6.49 -5.68
C ILE A 62 -8.00 -7.89 -5.60
N MET A 63 -8.66 -8.89 -6.20
CA MET A 63 -8.16 -10.27 -6.27
C MET A 63 -6.82 -10.36 -7.00
N ASP A 64 -6.69 -9.70 -8.15
CA ASP A 64 -5.46 -9.70 -8.93
C ASP A 64 -4.31 -9.04 -8.16
N THR A 65 -4.58 -7.94 -7.45
CA THR A 65 -3.59 -7.30 -6.56
C THR A 65 -3.12 -8.24 -5.45
N TYR A 66 -4.03 -8.94 -4.76
CA TYR A 66 -3.64 -9.91 -3.73
C TYR A 66 -2.89 -11.11 -4.31
N ARG A 67 -3.27 -11.60 -5.49
CA ARG A 67 -2.54 -12.68 -6.18
C ARG A 67 -1.13 -12.24 -6.57
N GLY A 68 -0.98 -11.03 -7.09
CA GLY A 68 0.32 -10.44 -7.42
C GLY A 68 1.21 -10.31 -6.18
N ALA A 69 0.65 -9.80 -5.08
CA ALA A 69 1.37 -9.66 -3.81
C ALA A 69 1.79 -11.02 -3.23
N LEU A 70 0.89 -12.02 -3.25
CA LEU A 70 1.20 -13.38 -2.80
C LEU A 70 2.30 -14.00 -3.66
N HIS A 71 2.18 -13.90 -4.99
CA HIS A 71 3.20 -14.41 -5.89
C HIS A 71 4.56 -13.78 -5.61
N ALA A 72 4.64 -12.45 -5.48
CA ALA A 72 5.91 -11.76 -5.22
C ALA A 72 6.55 -12.17 -3.88
N VAL A 73 5.77 -12.19 -2.79
CA VAL A 73 6.27 -12.61 -1.47
C VAL A 73 6.79 -14.05 -1.48
N THR A 74 6.07 -14.95 -2.16
CA THR A 74 6.49 -16.37 -2.26
C THR A 74 7.75 -16.54 -3.10
N THR A 75 7.85 -15.85 -4.24
CA THR A 75 9.02 -15.89 -5.13
C THR A 75 10.27 -15.34 -4.45
N GLU A 76 10.14 -14.29 -3.64
CA GLU A 76 11.25 -13.68 -2.92
C GLU A 76 11.55 -14.35 -1.56
N CYS A 77 10.75 -15.35 -1.16
CA CYS A 77 10.81 -16.00 0.15
C CYS A 77 10.84 -15.00 1.32
N LEU A 78 10.12 -13.88 1.20
CA LEU A 78 10.08 -12.87 2.25
C LEU A 78 9.26 -13.38 3.45
N PRO A 79 9.73 -13.20 4.69
CA PRO A 79 8.95 -13.53 5.89
C PRO A 79 7.87 -12.46 6.08
N CYS A 80 6.82 -12.57 5.27
CA CYS A 80 5.73 -11.62 5.17
C CYS A 80 4.39 -12.35 5.19
N SER A 81 3.39 -11.72 5.80
CA SER A 81 1.99 -12.14 5.75
C SER A 81 1.17 -11.16 4.89
N LEU A 82 0.01 -11.60 4.41
CA LEU A 82 -0.95 -10.74 3.70
C LEU A 82 -2.17 -10.48 4.60
N SER A 83 -2.52 -9.22 4.77
CA SER A 83 -3.77 -8.80 5.43
C SER A 83 -4.87 -8.64 4.38
N VAL A 84 -5.77 -9.62 4.34
CA VAL A 84 -6.91 -9.67 3.41
C VAL A 84 -8.18 -9.29 4.19
N LYS A 85 -8.96 -8.33 3.67
CA LYS A 85 -10.18 -7.84 4.33
C LYS A 85 -11.43 -8.33 3.60
N GLY A 86 -12.27 -9.11 4.28
CA GLY A 86 -13.52 -9.67 3.74
C GLY A 86 -14.46 -8.65 3.06
N PRO A 87 -14.68 -7.45 3.62
CA PRO A 87 -15.55 -6.46 3.00
C PRO A 87 -15.15 -6.05 1.58
N ALA A 88 -13.86 -6.14 1.23
CA ALA A 88 -13.35 -5.84 -0.12
C ALA A 88 -13.81 -6.86 -1.17
N PHE A 89 -14.38 -8.00 -0.75
CA PHE A 89 -14.90 -9.06 -1.61
C PHE A 89 -16.41 -9.26 -1.46
N GLY A 90 -17.10 -8.36 -0.75
CA GLY A 90 -18.55 -8.44 -0.52
C GLY A 90 -18.97 -9.36 0.64
N PHE A 91 -18.05 -9.77 1.51
CA PHE A 91 -18.41 -10.45 2.76
C PHE A 91 -18.94 -9.43 3.78
N SER A 92 -20.03 -9.78 4.46
CA SER A 92 -20.72 -8.97 5.49
C SER A 92 -20.42 -9.48 6.90
#